data_AF-A0A8T5M4X9-F1
#
_entry.id   AF-A0A8T5M4X9-F1
#
_cell.length_a   1.000
_cell.length_b   1.000
_cell.length_c   1.000
_cell.angle_alpha   90.00
_cell.angle_beta   90.00
_cell.angle_gamma   90.00
#
_symmetry.space_group_name_H-M   'P 1'
#
loop_
_entity.id
_entity.type
_entity.pdbx_description
1 polymer ?
#
loop_
_entity_poly.entity_id
_entity_poly.type
_entity_poly.pdbx_seq_one_letter_code
_entity_poly.pdbx_strand_id
1 'polypeptide(L)'
;MKADLKKVFTNWRVIFLVLFLIFSVIAIQPQIFGNEGVTIRSVEQNSSAALAGIGNPSPKSTPLGKEMIVSLNGVKISSVEDYFAQTSSLKGNRTFTLETNKGAYKVTTLADDKGLVDVGLSVYNSPSSNLRKGLDLEGGTRVLLKPVEKVSEDDLGIIIDNLRERLNVYGLSDIVVRAASDLSGDDFILIEIAGVTEEEIKELLAKQGKFEAKVGNETVFFGGKKDITYVCRSADCSGIDPRKGCFNSGSGKVCPFFFSITLSPEAADRQAEVTDGLTTVTEDGQCYLSDDLTLYLDDKEVDTLRIGCELKGSATTNIQISGSGAGATQAEAVTNSLQNMKKLQTVLITGSLPVKLDVVKMDTISPSLGKEFLSNVALIGVLVLLSVTGVIFLKYRKLKIILPIISTLVSEVILILGFAALVGWNLDLAAIAGIILVIGTGVDHLIIITDETLKGDLVIDWKKRIKNAMFIVLGAYFTVFAGMIPLFWAGAGLLKGFALTTLAGTSFGVLIARPAYAAIIEILLKE
;
A
#
# COMPACT_ATOMS: atom_id res chain seq x y z
N MET A 1 -29.56 30.32 -23.90
CA MET A 1 -29.05 29.72 -22.64
C MET A 1 -29.52 28.28 -22.43
N LYS A 2 -30.82 27.98 -22.24
CA LYS A 2 -31.28 26.57 -22.05
C LYS A 2 -30.99 25.65 -23.26
N ALA A 3 -31.17 26.15 -24.49
CA ALA A 3 -30.89 25.40 -25.71
C ALA A 3 -29.38 25.10 -25.89
N ASP A 4 -28.53 26.07 -25.58
CA ASP A 4 -27.08 25.95 -25.67
C ASP A 4 -26.54 24.98 -24.63
N LEU A 5 -27.10 24.99 -23.42
CA LEU A 5 -26.74 24.05 -22.36
C LEU A 5 -27.05 22.60 -22.75
N LYS A 6 -28.21 22.36 -23.39
CA LYS A 6 -28.57 21.02 -23.89
C LYS A 6 -27.58 20.53 -24.95
N LYS A 7 -27.13 21.41 -25.85
CA LYS A 7 -26.10 21.08 -26.86
C LYS A 7 -24.75 20.76 -26.22
N VAL A 8 -24.36 21.47 -25.17
CA VAL A 8 -23.13 21.18 -24.40
C VAL A 8 -23.16 19.75 -23.84
N PHE A 9 -24.23 19.37 -23.13
CA PHE A 9 -24.32 18.04 -22.54
C PHE A 9 -24.52 16.89 -23.55
N THR A 10 -24.87 17.19 -24.80
CA THR A 10 -25.00 16.19 -25.87
C THR A 10 -23.69 16.01 -26.65
N ASN A 11 -22.68 16.87 -26.44
CA ASN A 11 -21.41 16.77 -27.15
C ASN A 11 -20.59 15.57 -26.65
N TRP A 12 -20.14 14.71 -27.56
CA TRP A 12 -19.36 13.51 -27.24
C TRP A 12 -18.13 13.80 -26.36
N ARG A 13 -17.40 14.91 -26.57
CA ARG A 13 -16.21 15.24 -25.77
C ARG A 13 -16.56 15.58 -24.33
N VAL A 14 -17.70 16.24 -24.13
CA VAL A 14 -18.21 16.59 -22.79
C VAL A 14 -18.74 15.34 -22.10
N ILE A 15 -19.46 14.47 -22.81
CA ILE A 15 -19.91 13.17 -22.29
C ILE A 15 -18.70 12.32 -21.87
N PHE A 16 -17.65 12.30 -22.68
CA PHE A 16 -16.42 11.58 -22.39
C PHE A 16 -15.75 12.10 -21.11
N LEU A 17 -15.63 13.42 -20.93
CA LEU A 17 -15.16 14.02 -19.68
C LEU A 17 -16.03 13.60 -18.48
N VAL A 18 -17.35 13.70 -18.60
CA VAL A 18 -18.29 13.34 -17.53
C VAL A 18 -18.15 11.87 -17.13
N LEU A 19 -17.98 10.96 -18.10
CA LEU A 19 -17.77 9.54 -17.82
C LEU A 19 -16.50 9.31 -17.00
N PHE A 20 -15.39 9.96 -17.36
CA PHE A 20 -14.14 9.88 -16.61
C PHE A 20 -14.26 10.50 -15.21
N LEU A 21 -15.04 11.58 -15.05
CA LEU A 21 -15.31 12.17 -13.74
C LEU A 21 -16.11 11.22 -12.85
N ILE A 22 -17.15 10.57 -13.39
CA ILE A 22 -17.94 9.58 -12.66
C ILE A 22 -17.03 8.44 -12.20
N PHE A 23 -16.21 7.90 -13.11
CA PHE A 23 -15.27 6.84 -12.78
C PHE A 23 -14.26 7.28 -11.72
N SER A 24 -13.75 8.51 -11.81
CA SER A 24 -12.82 9.09 -10.83
C SER A 24 -13.46 9.24 -9.45
N VAL A 25 -14.70 9.73 -9.38
CA VAL A 25 -15.43 9.86 -8.12
C VAL A 25 -15.70 8.49 -7.50
N ILE A 26 -16.10 7.50 -8.29
CA ILE A 26 -16.29 6.11 -7.82
C ILE A 26 -14.96 5.52 -7.32
N ALA A 27 -13.85 5.81 -7.99
CA ALA A 27 -12.54 5.34 -7.56
C ALA A 27 -12.11 5.96 -6.22
N ILE A 28 -12.31 7.27 -6.05
CA ILE A 28 -11.98 7.99 -4.81
C ILE A 28 -12.89 7.52 -3.67
N GLN A 29 -14.19 7.42 -3.92
CA GLN A 29 -15.18 7.13 -2.90
C GLN A 29 -16.29 6.24 -3.49
N PRO A 30 -16.10 4.90 -3.50
CA PRO A 30 -17.08 3.97 -4.07
C PRO A 30 -18.37 3.88 -3.24
N GLN A 31 -18.31 4.26 -1.96
CA GLN A 31 -19.47 4.33 -1.05
C GLN A 31 -19.60 5.75 -0.51
N ILE A 32 -20.70 6.41 -0.87
CA ILE A 32 -20.99 7.80 -0.48
C ILE A 32 -21.49 7.89 0.98
N PHE A 33 -22.07 6.81 1.50
CA PHE A 33 -22.64 6.73 2.85
C PHE A 33 -22.17 5.45 3.55
N GLY A 34 -21.96 5.50 4.87
CA GLY A 34 -21.77 4.31 5.71
C GLY A 34 -20.34 3.93 6.09
N ASN A 35 -19.34 4.80 5.90
CA ASN A 35 -17.94 4.54 6.30
C ASN A 35 -17.66 4.85 7.78
N GLU A 36 -18.66 4.75 8.65
CA GLU A 36 -18.48 4.93 10.09
C GLU A 36 -18.03 3.61 10.71
N GLY A 37 -16.85 3.62 11.33
CA GLY A 37 -16.27 2.44 11.95
C GLY A 37 -14.78 2.60 12.18
N VAL A 38 -14.17 1.49 12.59
CA VAL A 38 -12.75 1.44 12.92
C VAL A 38 -12.07 0.40 12.04
N THR A 39 -11.13 0.83 11.21
CA THR A 39 -10.42 -0.05 10.28
C THR A 39 -9.32 -0.80 10.99
N ILE A 40 -9.21 -2.10 10.73
CA ILE A 40 -8.11 -2.94 11.22
C ILE A 40 -6.85 -2.52 10.45
N ARG A 41 -5.83 -2.09 11.18
CA ARG A 41 -4.50 -1.76 10.67
C ARG A 41 -3.67 -3.03 10.51
N SER A 42 -3.63 -3.84 11.57
CA SER A 42 -2.93 -5.11 11.60
C SER A 42 -3.47 -6.04 12.66
N VAL A 43 -3.14 -7.32 12.49
CA VAL A 43 -3.46 -8.39 13.44
C VAL A 43 -2.15 -9.03 13.89
N GLU A 44 -1.91 -9.05 15.19
CA GLU A 44 -0.76 -9.71 15.81
C GLU A 44 -0.90 -11.23 15.70
N GLN A 45 0.20 -11.94 15.42
CA GLN A 45 0.19 -13.40 15.32
C GLN A 45 -0.11 -14.05 16.67
N ASN A 46 -0.81 -15.19 16.65
CA ASN A 46 -1.23 -15.94 17.85
C ASN A 46 -2.09 -15.15 18.85
N SER A 47 -2.53 -13.94 18.49
CA SER A 47 -3.45 -13.15 19.28
C SER A 47 -4.85 -13.72 19.29
N SER A 48 -5.66 -13.27 20.25
CA SER A 48 -7.09 -13.58 20.33
C SER A 48 -7.80 -13.36 18.99
N ALA A 49 -7.49 -12.27 18.28
CA ALA A 49 -8.05 -11.95 16.97
C ALA A 49 -7.57 -12.89 15.86
N ALA A 50 -6.28 -13.19 15.80
CA ALA A 50 -5.73 -14.12 14.81
C ALA A 50 -6.33 -15.53 14.97
N LEU A 51 -6.44 -16.01 16.21
CA LEU A 51 -7.06 -17.31 16.54
C LEU A 51 -8.56 -17.36 16.21
N ALA A 52 -9.24 -16.22 16.28
CA ALA A 52 -10.63 -16.10 15.86
C ALA A 52 -10.80 -16.12 14.33
N GLY A 53 -9.71 -16.10 13.56
CA GLY A 53 -9.72 -16.11 12.10
C GLY A 53 -9.71 -14.73 11.45
N ILE A 54 -9.42 -13.66 12.20
CA ILE A 54 -9.25 -12.32 11.63
C ILE A 54 -7.87 -12.27 10.96
N GLY A 55 -7.86 -12.09 9.64
CA GLY A 55 -6.64 -12.04 8.85
C GLY A 55 -5.98 -10.66 8.88
N ASN A 56 -4.65 -10.63 8.75
CA ASN A 56 -3.92 -9.37 8.59
C ASN A 56 -4.31 -8.70 7.26
N PRO A 57 -4.67 -7.40 7.22
CA PRO A 57 -5.06 -6.73 5.98
C PRO A 57 -3.95 -6.75 4.92
N SER A 58 -4.30 -7.10 3.68
CA SER A 58 -3.35 -7.05 2.56
C SER A 58 -2.83 -5.62 2.33
N PRO A 59 -1.51 -5.42 2.15
CA PRO A 59 -0.92 -4.11 1.80
C PRO A 59 -1.43 -3.54 0.47
N LYS A 60 -1.94 -4.40 -0.42
CA LYS A 60 -2.48 -4.00 -1.72
C LYS A 60 -3.95 -3.56 -1.65
N SER A 61 -4.64 -3.81 -0.54
CA SER A 61 -6.02 -3.36 -0.36
C SER A 61 -6.12 -1.83 -0.45
N THR A 62 -7.18 -1.32 -1.07
CA THR A 62 -7.46 0.11 -1.00
C THR A 62 -7.82 0.50 0.44
N PRO A 63 -7.65 1.77 0.83
CA PRO A 63 -8.00 2.22 2.17
C PRO A 63 -9.42 1.83 2.62
N LEU A 64 -10.43 1.98 1.75
CA LEU A 64 -11.82 1.57 2.04
C LEU A 64 -12.08 0.07 1.86
N GLY A 65 -11.16 -0.67 1.24
CA GLY A 65 -11.26 -2.12 1.06
C GLY A 65 -10.70 -2.93 2.24
N LYS A 66 -10.04 -2.26 3.20
CA LYS A 66 -9.59 -2.89 4.44
C LYS A 66 -10.80 -3.26 5.32
N GLU A 67 -10.60 -4.28 6.14
CA GLU A 67 -11.65 -4.76 7.03
C GLU A 67 -11.90 -3.76 8.16
N MET A 68 -13.18 -3.49 8.41
CA MET A 68 -13.63 -2.45 9.34
C MET A 68 -14.51 -3.05 10.41
N ILE A 69 -14.16 -2.82 11.66
CA ILE A 69 -14.95 -3.13 12.85
C ILE A 69 -16.15 -2.21 12.89
N VAL A 70 -17.33 -2.81 12.99
CA VAL A 70 -18.64 -2.14 13.01
C VAL A 70 -19.25 -2.22 14.40
N SER A 71 -19.11 -3.36 15.09
CA SER A 71 -19.66 -3.54 16.44
C SER A 71 -18.83 -4.50 17.29
N LEU A 72 -18.90 -4.33 18.61
CA LEU A 72 -18.37 -5.23 19.63
C LEU A 72 -19.50 -5.59 20.58
N ASN A 73 -19.87 -6.88 20.67
CA ASN A 73 -21.03 -7.36 21.44
C ASN A 73 -22.34 -6.63 21.12
N GLY A 74 -22.54 -6.22 19.86
CA GLY A 74 -23.70 -5.44 19.43
C GLY A 74 -23.64 -3.95 19.79
N VAL A 75 -22.59 -3.49 20.47
CA VAL A 75 -22.31 -2.06 20.68
C VAL A 75 -21.62 -1.52 19.43
N LYS A 76 -22.23 -0.54 18.77
CA LYS A 76 -21.66 0.09 17.57
C LYS A 76 -20.34 0.78 17.90
N ILE A 77 -19.33 0.52 17.09
CA ILE A 77 -18.01 1.18 17.16
C ILE A 77 -17.94 2.18 16.02
N SER A 78 -17.82 3.47 16.34
CA SER A 78 -17.75 4.53 15.32
C SER A 78 -16.41 5.26 15.32
N SER A 79 -15.65 5.13 16.41
CA SER A 79 -14.34 5.76 16.59
C SER A 79 -13.35 4.83 17.30
N VAL A 80 -12.06 5.12 17.15
CA VAL A 80 -10.98 4.41 17.86
C VAL A 80 -11.15 4.54 19.37
N GLU A 81 -11.68 5.66 19.85
CA GLU A 81 -12.00 5.88 21.26
C GLU A 81 -13.10 4.93 21.74
N ASP A 82 -14.17 4.71 20.94
CA ASP A 82 -15.22 3.72 21.25
C ASP A 82 -14.63 2.32 21.30
N TYR A 83 -13.75 1.98 20.36
CA TYR A 83 -13.08 0.68 20.30
C TYR A 83 -12.31 0.42 21.60
N PHE A 84 -11.44 1.34 22.02
CA PHE A 84 -10.66 1.17 23.24
C PHE A 84 -11.52 1.22 24.51
N ALA A 85 -12.62 1.98 24.51
CA ALA A 85 -13.57 1.97 25.62
C ALA A 85 -14.25 0.59 25.78
N GLN A 86 -14.55 -0.09 24.68
CA GLN A 86 -15.12 -1.44 24.72
C GLN A 86 -14.07 -2.50 25.06
N THR A 87 -12.88 -2.46 24.44
CA THR A 87 -11.86 -3.50 24.65
C THR A 87 -11.21 -3.43 26.03
N SER A 88 -11.03 -2.25 26.61
CA SER A 88 -10.48 -2.10 27.97
C SER A 88 -11.37 -2.71 29.08
N SER A 89 -12.66 -2.93 28.80
CA SER A 89 -13.60 -3.57 29.72
C SER A 89 -13.60 -5.11 29.65
N LEU A 90 -12.88 -5.69 28.68
CA LEU A 90 -12.84 -7.13 28.46
C LEU A 90 -12.08 -7.83 29.59
N LYS A 91 -12.59 -9.00 29.99
CA LYS A 91 -11.96 -9.89 30.97
C LYS A 91 -11.31 -11.07 30.26
N GLY A 92 -10.24 -11.59 30.82
CA GLY A 92 -9.54 -12.77 30.29
C GLY A 92 -10.43 -14.01 30.22
N ASN A 93 -10.11 -14.90 29.28
CA ASN A 93 -10.80 -16.18 29.05
C ASN A 93 -12.31 -16.04 28.82
N ARG A 94 -12.74 -14.92 28.21
CA ARG A 94 -14.15 -14.70 27.83
C ARG A 94 -14.27 -14.57 26.33
N THR A 95 -15.38 -15.05 25.81
CA THR A 95 -15.71 -14.91 24.40
C THR A 95 -16.60 -13.69 24.20
N PHE A 96 -16.27 -12.86 23.22
CA PHE A 96 -17.08 -11.75 22.75
C PHE A 96 -17.28 -11.84 21.23
N THR A 97 -18.31 -11.17 20.73
CA THR A 97 -18.59 -11.11 19.29
C THR A 97 -18.01 -9.81 18.73
N LEU A 98 -17.16 -9.93 17.71
CA LEU A 98 -16.62 -8.82 16.94
C LEU A 98 -17.23 -8.87 15.55
N GLU A 99 -17.99 -7.84 15.18
CA GLU A 99 -18.60 -7.73 13.85
C GLU A 99 -17.82 -6.74 13.00
N THR A 100 -17.49 -7.16 11.79
CA THR A 100 -16.83 -6.36 10.76
C THR A 100 -17.73 -6.22 9.53
N ASN A 101 -17.32 -5.37 8.59
CA ASN A 101 -17.93 -5.28 7.27
C ASN A 101 -17.71 -6.54 6.40
N LYS A 102 -16.89 -7.51 6.83
CA LYS A 102 -16.64 -8.77 6.11
C LYS A 102 -17.24 -10.01 6.80
N GLY A 103 -17.44 -9.97 8.12
CA GLY A 103 -17.97 -11.11 8.85
C GLY A 103 -18.14 -10.85 10.34
N ALA A 104 -18.56 -11.88 11.06
CA ALA A 104 -18.66 -11.85 12.52
C ALA A 104 -17.73 -12.92 13.11
N TYR A 105 -16.93 -12.53 14.09
CA TYR A 105 -15.91 -13.35 14.72
C TYR A 105 -16.25 -13.56 16.20
N LYS A 106 -16.13 -14.80 16.67
CA LYS A 106 -16.17 -15.11 18.10
C LYS A 106 -14.74 -15.11 18.62
N VAL A 107 -14.39 -14.05 19.34
CA VAL A 107 -13.04 -13.82 19.83
C VAL A 107 -12.97 -14.22 21.30
N THR A 108 -12.10 -15.17 21.63
CA THR A 108 -11.83 -15.57 23.02
C THR A 108 -10.57 -14.87 23.50
N THR A 109 -10.70 -14.07 24.56
CA THR A 109 -9.59 -13.28 25.10
C THR A 109 -8.56 -14.15 25.79
N LEU A 110 -7.29 -13.98 25.43
CA LEU A 110 -6.15 -14.46 26.18
C LEU A 110 -5.79 -13.43 27.26
N ALA A 111 -5.50 -13.88 28.48
CA ALA A 111 -4.95 -13.03 29.52
C ALA A 111 -3.44 -13.25 29.60
N ASP A 112 -2.68 -12.17 29.68
CA ASP A 112 -1.26 -12.26 30.02
C ASP A 112 -1.06 -12.62 31.51
N ASP A 113 0.18 -12.88 31.91
CA ASP A 113 0.55 -13.20 33.30
C ASP A 113 0.17 -12.09 34.32
N LYS A 114 -0.17 -10.89 33.84
CA LYS A 114 -0.60 -9.73 34.62
C LYS A 114 -2.12 -9.52 34.59
N GLY A 115 -2.87 -10.38 33.90
CA GLY A 115 -4.33 -10.31 33.74
C GLY A 115 -4.80 -9.25 32.75
N LEU A 116 -3.91 -8.62 31.99
CA LEU A 116 -4.26 -7.69 30.92
C LEU A 116 -4.73 -8.48 29.70
N VAL A 117 -5.75 -7.95 29.03
CA VAL A 117 -6.35 -8.55 27.85
C VAL A 117 -5.95 -7.72 26.65
N ASP A 118 -5.16 -8.31 25.76
CA ASP A 118 -4.93 -7.78 24.43
C ASP A 118 -5.64 -8.64 23.38
N VAL A 119 -6.40 -7.98 22.52
CA VAL A 119 -7.09 -8.61 21.40
C VAL A 119 -6.11 -8.85 20.24
N GLY A 120 -4.97 -8.14 20.21
CA GLY A 120 -3.96 -8.18 19.16
C GLY A 120 -4.39 -7.51 17.86
N LEU A 121 -5.24 -6.48 17.96
CA LEU A 121 -5.69 -5.67 16.83
C LEU A 121 -5.14 -4.25 16.97
N SER A 122 -4.31 -3.85 16.00
CA SER A 122 -4.01 -2.43 15.80
C SER A 122 -5.09 -1.83 14.91
N VAL A 123 -5.60 -0.65 15.25
CA VAL A 123 -6.75 -0.05 14.57
C VAL A 123 -6.58 1.44 14.30
N TYR A 124 -7.36 1.99 13.37
CA TYR A 124 -7.43 3.42 13.11
C TYR A 124 -8.83 3.83 12.63
N ASN A 125 -9.13 5.13 12.73
CA ASN A 125 -10.40 5.65 12.23
C ASN A 125 -10.53 5.38 10.74
N SER A 126 -11.68 4.88 10.32
CA SER A 126 -11.89 4.50 8.93
C SER A 126 -11.62 5.67 7.97
N PRO A 127 -10.89 5.44 6.88
CA PRO A 127 -10.59 6.49 5.93
C PRO A 127 -11.88 6.94 5.23
N SER A 128 -11.94 8.22 4.83
CA SER A 128 -13.10 8.76 4.10
C SER A 128 -13.04 8.50 2.59
N SER A 129 -11.88 8.10 2.06
CA SER A 129 -11.65 7.86 0.64
C SER A 129 -10.57 6.81 0.41
N ASN A 130 -10.47 6.31 -0.83
CA ASN A 130 -9.39 5.43 -1.29
C ASN A 130 -8.07 6.15 -1.57
N LEU A 131 -8.00 7.47 -1.34
CA LEU A 131 -6.76 8.22 -1.48
C LEU A 131 -5.79 7.80 -0.38
N ARG A 132 -4.66 7.23 -0.77
CA ARG A 132 -3.55 6.94 0.14
C ARG A 132 -2.78 8.22 0.38
N LYS A 133 -2.47 8.52 1.63
CA LYS A 133 -1.68 9.69 1.99
C LYS A 133 -0.23 9.24 2.18
N GLY A 134 0.70 10.08 1.73
CA GLY A 134 2.12 9.87 1.95
C GLY A 134 2.53 10.26 3.36
N LEU A 135 3.77 9.89 3.71
CA LEU A 135 4.37 10.16 5.01
C LEU A 135 4.32 11.66 5.38
N ASP A 136 4.49 12.55 4.41
CA ASP A 136 4.46 14.00 4.64
C ASP A 136 3.09 14.51 5.14
N LEU A 137 2.03 13.73 4.95
CA LEU A 137 0.66 14.06 5.36
C LEU A 137 0.20 13.28 6.61
N GLU A 138 0.69 12.05 6.78
CA GLU A 138 0.31 11.19 7.92
C GLU A 138 1.28 11.31 9.11
N GLY A 139 2.52 11.71 8.85
CA GLY A 139 3.63 11.67 9.80
C GLY A 139 4.29 10.29 9.89
N GLY A 140 5.55 10.28 10.32
CA GLY A 140 6.40 9.11 10.53
C GLY A 140 7.83 9.35 10.06
N THR A 141 8.58 8.28 9.83
CA THR A 141 10.01 8.32 9.47
C THR A 141 10.25 7.77 8.08
N ARG A 142 11.08 8.48 7.32
CA ARG A 142 11.63 8.08 6.02
C ARG A 142 13.11 7.77 6.20
N VAL A 143 13.54 6.62 5.73
CA VAL A 143 14.94 6.19 5.71
C VAL A 143 15.37 5.89 4.28
N LEU A 144 16.49 6.45 3.85
CA LEU A 144 17.17 6.11 2.62
C LEU A 144 18.41 5.29 2.96
N LEU A 145 18.39 4.02 2.59
CA LEU A 145 19.51 3.10 2.74
C LEU A 145 20.26 2.93 1.42
N LYS A 146 21.58 2.76 1.48
CA LYS A 146 22.42 2.41 0.33
C LYS A 146 23.19 1.12 0.64
N PRO A 147 23.12 0.10 -0.24
CA PRO A 147 24.02 -1.03 -0.16
C PRO A 147 25.49 -0.58 -0.29
N VAL A 148 26.37 -1.11 0.56
CA VAL A 148 27.81 -0.79 0.54
C VAL A 148 28.46 -1.25 -0.77
N GLU A 149 27.94 -2.32 -1.37
CA GLU A 149 28.41 -2.90 -2.62
C GLU A 149 27.25 -2.94 -3.63
N LYS A 150 27.57 -3.04 -4.93
CA LYS A 150 26.53 -3.23 -5.95
C LYS A 150 25.86 -4.58 -5.77
N VAL A 151 24.54 -4.57 -5.89
CA VAL A 151 23.68 -5.72 -5.61
C VAL A 151 22.93 -6.10 -6.89
N SER A 152 22.66 -7.39 -7.12
CA SER A 152 21.80 -7.81 -8.22
C SER A 152 20.34 -7.41 -7.97
N GLU A 153 19.50 -7.29 -9.00
CA GLU A 153 18.07 -6.98 -8.79
C GLU A 153 17.37 -8.03 -7.91
N ASP A 154 17.74 -9.30 -8.04
CA ASP A 154 17.21 -10.40 -7.23
C ASP A 154 17.59 -10.26 -5.76
N ASP A 155 18.86 -9.96 -5.48
CA ASP A 155 19.36 -9.74 -4.12
C ASP A 155 18.74 -8.47 -3.50
N LEU A 156 18.52 -7.41 -4.29
CA LEU A 156 17.83 -6.20 -3.83
C LEU A 156 16.38 -6.51 -3.44
N GLY A 157 15.70 -7.35 -4.22
CA GLY A 157 14.37 -7.87 -3.88
C GLY A 157 14.36 -8.64 -2.55
N ILE A 158 15.36 -9.51 -2.34
CA ILE A 158 15.53 -10.25 -1.08
C ILE A 158 15.75 -9.30 0.10
N ILE A 159 16.59 -8.27 -0.04
CA ILE A 159 16.83 -7.27 1.00
C ILE A 159 15.54 -6.52 1.34
N ILE A 160 14.78 -6.09 0.33
CA ILE A 160 13.51 -5.38 0.51
C ILE A 160 12.50 -6.24 1.27
N ASP A 161 12.34 -7.50 0.88
CA ASP A 161 11.42 -8.43 1.54
C ASP A 161 11.87 -8.72 2.98
N ASN A 162 13.17 -8.89 3.21
CA ASN A 162 13.74 -9.10 4.54
C ASN A 162 13.49 -7.90 5.47
N LEU A 163 13.80 -6.68 5.01
CA LEU A 163 13.54 -5.46 5.76
C LEU A 163 12.04 -5.31 6.07
N ARG A 164 11.18 -5.61 5.11
CA ARG A 164 9.71 -5.57 5.31
C ARG A 164 9.27 -6.54 6.39
N GLU A 165 9.67 -7.81 6.31
CA GLU A 165 9.27 -8.82 7.31
C GLU A 165 9.83 -8.52 8.70
N ARG A 166 11.09 -8.05 8.79
CA ARG A 166 11.66 -7.63 10.07
C ARG A 166 10.86 -6.50 10.70
N LEU A 167 10.57 -5.44 9.95
CA LEU A 167 9.79 -4.32 10.46
C LEU A 167 8.36 -4.76 10.86
N ASN A 168 7.74 -5.68 10.10
CA ASN A 168 6.44 -6.27 10.46
C ASN A 168 6.47 -6.98 11.83
N VAL A 169 7.55 -7.71 12.14
CA VAL A 169 7.72 -8.42 13.44
C VAL A 169 7.84 -7.44 14.61
N TYR A 170 8.27 -6.20 14.36
CA TYR A 170 8.21 -5.13 15.35
C TYR A 170 6.84 -4.46 15.48
N GLY A 171 5.80 -5.00 14.83
CA GLY A 171 4.43 -4.49 14.89
C GLY A 171 4.17 -3.32 13.94
N LEU A 172 5.16 -2.96 13.11
CA LEU A 172 5.03 -1.87 12.14
C LEU A 172 4.27 -2.39 10.92
N SER A 173 3.15 -1.75 10.58
CA SER A 173 2.20 -2.31 9.59
C SER A 173 2.00 -1.44 8.35
N ASP A 174 2.40 -0.17 8.41
CA ASP A 174 2.28 0.79 7.30
C ASP A 174 3.67 1.19 6.82
N ILE A 175 4.40 0.16 6.36
CA ILE A 175 5.77 0.28 5.87
C ILE A 175 5.74 0.23 4.34
N VAL A 176 6.28 1.26 3.72
CA VAL A 176 6.59 1.25 2.29
C VAL A 176 8.10 1.03 2.14
N VAL A 177 8.48 -0.18 1.76
CA VAL A 177 9.87 -0.50 1.34
C VAL A 177 9.91 -0.61 -0.17
N ARG A 178 10.71 0.22 -0.83
CA ARG A 178 10.88 0.23 -2.29
C ARG A 178 12.32 0.45 -2.72
N ALA A 179 12.69 -0.17 -3.83
CA ALA A 179 13.92 0.16 -4.53
C ALA A 179 13.82 1.59 -5.10
N ALA A 180 14.93 2.29 -5.06
CA ALA A 180 15.14 3.57 -5.68
C ALA A 180 16.52 3.58 -6.35
N SER A 181 16.67 4.39 -7.38
CA SER A 181 17.96 4.61 -8.02
C SER A 181 18.12 6.11 -8.24
N ASP A 182 19.36 6.57 -8.35
CA ASP A 182 19.65 7.91 -8.81
C ASP A 182 20.08 7.92 -10.29
N LEU A 183 20.36 9.11 -10.81
CA LEU A 183 20.85 9.29 -12.18
C LEU A 183 22.33 8.86 -12.34
N SER A 184 23.02 8.62 -11.23
CA SER A 184 24.42 8.14 -11.20
C SER A 184 24.51 6.62 -11.33
N GLY A 185 23.38 5.91 -11.21
CA GLY A 185 23.30 4.46 -11.24
C GLY A 185 23.63 3.81 -9.88
N ASP A 186 23.49 4.56 -8.79
CA ASP A 186 23.53 4.03 -7.43
C ASP A 186 22.14 3.51 -7.04
N ASP A 187 22.12 2.33 -6.41
CA ASP A 187 20.91 1.72 -5.88
C ASP A 187 20.67 2.17 -4.43
N PHE A 188 19.40 2.42 -4.12
CA PHE A 188 18.93 2.82 -2.81
C PHE A 188 17.71 2.00 -2.42
N ILE A 189 17.47 1.90 -1.12
CA ILE A 189 16.26 1.34 -0.56
C ILE A 189 15.60 2.44 0.25
N LEU A 190 14.42 2.86 -0.20
CA LEU A 190 13.61 3.82 0.54
C LEU A 190 12.62 3.06 1.43
N ILE A 191 12.67 3.35 2.72
CA ILE A 191 11.75 2.86 3.74
C ILE A 191 10.94 4.05 4.25
N GLU A 192 9.62 3.96 4.24
CA GLU A 192 8.72 4.95 4.86
C GLU A 192 7.85 4.23 5.86
N ILE A 193 7.78 4.73 7.10
CA ILE A 193 7.09 4.07 8.20
C ILE A 193 6.25 5.12 8.92
N ALA A 194 4.92 4.95 8.87
CA ALA A 194 4.01 5.90 9.50
C ALA A 194 4.09 5.84 11.04
N GLY A 195 4.12 7.00 11.68
CA GLY A 195 3.98 7.13 13.14
C GLY A 195 5.16 6.67 14.01
N VAL A 196 6.29 6.30 13.42
CA VAL A 196 7.51 5.92 14.17
C VAL A 196 8.50 7.09 14.22
N THR A 197 9.36 7.12 15.24
CA THR A 197 10.43 8.13 15.39
C THR A 197 11.76 7.67 14.80
N GLU A 198 12.68 8.62 14.62
CA GLU A 198 14.02 8.37 14.11
C GLU A 198 14.80 7.38 14.99
N GLU A 199 14.72 7.56 16.30
CA GLU A 199 15.45 6.78 17.30
C GLU A 199 15.00 5.32 17.31
N GLU A 200 13.68 5.10 17.31
CA GLU A 200 13.09 3.77 17.28
C GLU A 200 13.50 3.05 15.98
N ILE A 201 13.44 3.72 14.83
CA ILE A 201 13.88 3.12 13.57
C ILE A 201 15.38 2.84 13.52
N LYS A 202 16.22 3.75 14.04
CA LYS A 202 17.66 3.50 14.12
C LYS A 202 17.95 2.26 14.95
N GLU A 203 17.27 2.06 16.07
CA GLU A 203 17.45 0.86 16.89
C GLU A 203 17.05 -0.40 16.12
N LEU A 204 15.92 -0.37 15.41
CA LEU A 204 15.42 -1.50 14.61
C LEU A 204 16.36 -1.85 13.44
N LEU A 205 16.88 -0.84 12.75
CA LEU A 205 17.78 -1.03 11.61
C LEU A 205 19.22 -1.37 12.03
N ALA A 206 19.66 -0.92 13.21
CA ALA A 206 21.00 -1.22 13.74
C ALA A 206 21.12 -2.67 14.25
N LYS A 207 20.01 -3.30 14.65
CA LYS A 207 20.02 -4.72 15.04
C LYS A 207 20.40 -5.58 13.83
N GLN A 208 21.47 -6.36 13.97
CA GLN A 208 21.82 -7.40 13.02
C GLN A 208 20.78 -8.51 13.16
N GLY A 209 19.81 -8.56 12.24
CA GLY A 209 18.69 -9.49 12.27
C GLY A 209 19.14 -10.91 12.59
N LYS A 210 18.62 -11.52 13.66
CA LYS A 210 19.01 -12.84 14.16
C LYS A 210 17.83 -13.79 14.00
N PHE A 211 17.94 -14.72 13.07
CA PHE A 211 16.97 -15.81 12.94
C PHE A 211 17.47 -17.06 13.66
N GLU A 212 16.60 -17.68 14.46
CA GLU A 212 16.84 -18.94 15.17
C GLU A 212 15.62 -19.85 15.02
N ALA A 213 15.84 -21.11 14.69
CA ALA A 213 14.82 -22.15 14.83
C ALA A 213 15.14 -22.99 16.07
N LYS A 214 14.16 -23.15 16.95
CA LYS A 214 14.31 -23.84 18.24
C LYS A 214 13.36 -25.01 18.34
N VAL A 215 13.80 -26.06 19.00
CA VAL A 215 12.97 -27.19 19.43
C VAL A 215 13.07 -27.25 20.94
N GLY A 216 11.95 -27.02 21.62
CA GLY A 216 11.98 -26.67 23.04
C GLY A 216 12.81 -25.40 23.27
N ASN A 217 13.85 -25.50 24.11
CA ASN A 217 14.76 -24.38 24.38
C ASN A 217 16.08 -24.44 23.58
N GLU A 218 16.26 -25.46 22.74
CA GLU A 218 17.53 -25.68 22.03
C GLU A 218 17.45 -25.16 20.60
N THR A 219 18.48 -24.43 20.17
CA THR A 219 18.55 -23.89 18.81
C THR A 219 19.11 -24.92 17.86
N VAL A 220 18.30 -25.36 16.91
CA VAL A 220 18.68 -26.39 15.93
C VAL A 220 19.39 -25.79 14.72
N PHE A 221 18.98 -24.60 14.25
CA PHE A 221 19.69 -23.88 13.18
C PHE A 221 19.46 -22.37 13.20
N PHE A 222 20.47 -21.64 12.70
CA PHE A 222 20.53 -20.19 12.53
C PHE A 222 20.25 -19.79 11.07
N GLY A 223 19.69 -18.60 10.87
CA GLY A 223 19.34 -18.15 9.53
C GLY A 223 20.54 -17.57 8.78
N GLY A 224 20.32 -17.22 7.51
CA GLY A 224 21.38 -16.73 6.63
C GLY A 224 22.37 -17.83 6.21
N LYS A 225 23.49 -17.46 5.60
CA LYS A 225 24.46 -18.40 4.99
C LYS A 225 25.21 -19.32 5.97
N LYS A 226 24.87 -19.30 7.27
CA LYS A 226 25.54 -20.09 8.30
C LYS A 226 25.03 -21.53 8.34
N ASP A 227 23.73 -21.71 8.61
CA ASP A 227 23.15 -23.05 8.69
C ASP A 227 22.13 -23.31 7.58
N ILE A 228 21.35 -22.31 7.16
CA ILE A 228 20.42 -22.46 6.03
C ILE A 228 21.14 -22.00 4.76
N THR A 229 21.73 -22.96 4.05
CA THR A 229 22.55 -22.69 2.85
C THR A 229 21.71 -22.35 1.62
N TYR A 230 20.46 -22.84 1.56
CA TYR A 230 19.56 -22.59 0.44
C TYR A 230 18.09 -22.66 0.87
N VAL A 231 17.27 -21.75 0.34
CA VAL A 231 15.81 -21.76 0.46
C VAL A 231 15.23 -21.74 -0.94
N CYS A 232 14.54 -22.81 -1.34
CA CYS A 232 13.98 -22.90 -2.68
C CYS A 232 12.83 -21.91 -2.87
N ARG A 233 12.94 -21.08 -3.93
CA ARG A 233 11.90 -20.14 -4.39
C ARG A 233 11.43 -20.38 -5.83
N SER A 234 12.03 -21.35 -6.53
CA SER A 234 11.63 -21.70 -7.90
C SER A 234 10.36 -22.57 -7.89
N ALA A 235 9.65 -22.58 -9.02
CA ALA A 235 8.43 -23.38 -9.18
C ALA A 235 8.69 -24.89 -9.11
N ASP A 236 9.94 -25.33 -9.29
CA ASP A 236 10.30 -26.76 -9.30
C ASP A 236 10.31 -27.38 -7.90
N CYS A 237 10.54 -26.57 -6.86
CA CYS A 237 10.66 -27.04 -5.47
C CYS A 237 9.93 -26.15 -4.47
N SER A 238 9.01 -25.30 -4.93
CA SER A 238 8.09 -24.53 -4.09
C SER A 238 6.76 -24.26 -4.80
N GLY A 239 5.67 -24.20 -4.03
CA GLY A 239 4.35 -23.85 -4.56
C GLY A 239 3.22 -24.50 -3.78
N ILE A 240 2.02 -24.50 -4.38
CA ILE A 240 0.88 -25.27 -3.86
C ILE A 240 1.23 -26.75 -3.95
N ASP A 241 0.97 -27.50 -2.88
CA ASP A 241 1.24 -28.95 -2.83
C ASP A 241 0.48 -29.66 -3.97
N PRO A 242 1.19 -30.25 -4.95
CA PRO A 242 0.57 -30.84 -6.12
C PRO A 242 -0.16 -32.16 -5.79
N ARG A 243 0.13 -32.79 -4.65
CA ARG A 243 -0.50 -34.03 -4.22
C ARG A 243 -1.82 -33.78 -3.52
N LYS A 244 -1.89 -32.74 -2.69
CA LYS A 244 -3.10 -32.39 -1.94
C LYS A 244 -4.02 -31.45 -2.72
N GLY A 245 -3.45 -30.49 -3.45
CA GLY A 245 -4.20 -29.41 -4.09
C GLY A 245 -5.04 -28.62 -3.09
N CYS A 246 -5.92 -27.74 -3.59
CA CYS A 246 -6.85 -27.00 -2.74
C CYS A 246 -8.11 -27.81 -2.44
N PHE A 247 -8.54 -27.87 -1.18
CA PHE A 247 -9.72 -28.60 -0.74
C PHE A 247 -10.67 -27.70 0.07
N ASN A 248 -11.90 -28.19 0.28
CA ASN A 248 -12.89 -27.48 1.07
C ASN A 248 -12.65 -27.72 2.56
N SER A 249 -12.71 -26.67 3.37
CA SER A 249 -12.72 -26.77 4.83
C SER A 249 -13.77 -25.81 5.38
N GLY A 250 -14.82 -26.36 6.02
CA GLY A 250 -15.96 -25.57 6.49
C GLY A 250 -16.66 -24.79 5.35
N SER A 251 -16.81 -23.48 5.53
CA SER A 251 -17.37 -22.56 4.54
C SER A 251 -16.34 -22.00 3.55
N GLY A 252 -15.08 -22.44 3.62
CA GLY A 252 -13.98 -21.88 2.82
C GLY A 252 -13.16 -22.92 2.05
N LYS A 253 -12.10 -22.43 1.42
CA LYS A 253 -11.09 -23.19 0.70
C LYS A 253 -9.76 -23.13 1.46
N VAL A 254 -9.05 -24.24 1.53
CA VAL A 254 -7.69 -24.34 2.09
C VAL A 254 -6.77 -24.88 1.01
N CYS A 255 -5.62 -24.23 0.83
CA CYS A 255 -4.59 -24.61 -0.12
C CYS A 255 -3.27 -24.83 0.66
N PRO A 256 -2.80 -26.07 0.79
CA PRO A 256 -1.48 -26.37 1.34
C PRO A 256 -0.37 -25.95 0.36
N PHE A 257 0.75 -25.51 0.90
CA PHE A 257 1.98 -25.22 0.15
C PHE A 257 3.13 -26.07 0.67
N PHE A 258 4.19 -26.17 -0.12
CA PHE A 258 5.46 -26.74 0.29
C PHE A 258 6.62 -25.95 -0.31
N PHE A 259 7.78 -26.01 0.32
CA PHE A 259 9.07 -25.65 -0.27
C PHE A 259 10.21 -26.41 0.42
N SER A 260 11.38 -26.48 -0.22
CA SER A 260 12.54 -27.19 0.34
C SER A 260 13.62 -26.21 0.82
N ILE A 261 14.30 -26.56 1.91
CA ILE A 261 15.51 -25.90 2.39
C ILE A 261 16.69 -26.87 2.43
N THR A 262 17.89 -26.32 2.34
CA THR A 262 19.14 -27.08 2.53
C THR A 262 19.90 -26.55 3.74
N LEU A 263 20.08 -27.40 4.73
CA LEU A 263 20.90 -27.16 5.91
C LEU A 263 22.37 -27.49 5.63
N SER A 264 23.27 -26.82 6.36
CA SER A 264 24.65 -27.27 6.50
C SER A 264 24.70 -28.62 7.23
N PRO A 265 25.75 -29.44 7.00
CA PRO A 265 25.91 -30.70 7.73
C PRO A 265 25.86 -30.51 9.25
N GLU A 266 26.51 -29.46 9.77
CA GLU A 266 26.57 -29.19 11.21
C GLU A 266 25.19 -28.86 11.78
N ALA A 267 24.32 -28.22 10.98
CA ALA A 267 22.95 -27.91 11.38
C ALA A 267 22.03 -29.13 11.30
N ALA A 268 22.22 -29.99 10.30
CA ALA A 268 21.53 -31.26 10.21
C ALA A 268 21.87 -32.18 11.39
N ASP A 269 23.15 -32.24 11.79
CA ASP A 269 23.60 -33.02 12.96
C ASP A 269 22.98 -32.48 14.26
N ARG A 270 22.99 -31.16 14.48
CA ARG A 270 22.32 -30.55 15.64
C ARG A 270 20.83 -30.87 15.68
N GLN A 271 20.13 -30.70 14.55
CA GLN A 271 18.71 -31.03 14.48
C GLN A 271 18.45 -32.50 14.80
N ALA A 272 19.27 -33.42 14.29
CA ALA A 272 19.16 -34.84 14.58
C ALA A 272 19.33 -35.12 16.08
N GLU A 273 20.37 -34.56 16.71
CA GLU A 273 20.65 -34.73 18.13
C GLU A 273 19.49 -34.25 19.03
N VAL A 274 18.97 -33.05 18.77
CA VAL A 274 17.85 -32.50 19.56
C VAL A 274 16.57 -33.31 19.36
N THR A 275 16.32 -33.80 18.14
CA THR A 275 15.07 -34.53 17.84
C THR A 275 15.09 -36.01 18.25
N ASP A 276 16.27 -36.62 18.44
CA ASP A 276 16.39 -38.06 18.79
C ASP A 276 15.68 -38.42 20.10
N GLY A 277 15.70 -37.50 21.07
CA GLY A 277 15.04 -37.66 22.37
C GLY A 277 13.51 -37.50 22.36
N LEU A 278 12.92 -37.02 21.26
CA LEU A 278 11.49 -36.65 21.23
C LEU A 278 10.59 -37.86 21.04
N THR A 279 9.39 -37.80 21.61
CA THR A 279 8.38 -38.85 21.41
C THR A 279 7.56 -38.57 20.15
N THR A 280 6.90 -39.59 19.59
CA THR A 280 6.06 -39.43 18.39
C THR A 280 4.59 -39.30 18.77
N VAL A 281 3.91 -38.34 18.17
CA VAL A 281 2.48 -38.06 18.35
C VAL A 281 1.78 -38.27 17.00
N THR A 282 0.61 -38.92 17.01
CA THR A 282 -0.20 -39.11 15.80
C THR A 282 -1.42 -38.21 15.87
N GLU A 283 -1.59 -37.36 14.85
CA GLU A 283 -2.67 -36.38 14.75
C GLU A 283 -3.18 -36.37 13.30
N ASP A 284 -4.50 -36.51 13.11
CA ASP A 284 -5.14 -36.60 11.78
C ASP A 284 -4.52 -37.64 10.83
N GLY A 285 -4.02 -38.75 11.39
CA GLY A 285 -3.36 -39.81 10.63
C GLY A 285 -1.96 -39.46 10.10
N GLN A 286 -1.39 -38.33 10.52
CA GLN A 286 -0.01 -37.93 10.28
C GLN A 286 0.81 -38.13 11.56
N CYS A 287 2.10 -38.43 11.41
CA CYS A 287 3.02 -38.64 12.53
C CYS A 287 3.93 -37.42 12.68
N TYR A 288 3.92 -36.82 13.87
CA TYR A 288 4.78 -35.70 14.25
C TYR A 288 5.59 -36.04 15.50
N LEU A 289 6.62 -35.25 15.80
CA LEU A 289 7.31 -35.29 17.08
C LEU A 289 6.49 -34.55 18.15
N SER A 290 6.79 -34.81 19.42
CA SER A 290 6.09 -34.24 20.57
C SER A 290 6.25 -32.73 20.68
N ASP A 291 7.40 -32.23 20.22
CA ASP A 291 7.78 -30.83 20.31
C ASP A 291 7.73 -30.19 18.93
N ASP A 292 7.42 -28.91 18.91
CA ASP A 292 7.35 -28.11 17.70
C ASP A 292 8.69 -27.42 17.41
N LEU A 293 8.87 -27.06 16.14
CA LEU A 293 9.94 -26.19 15.69
C LEU A 293 9.43 -24.74 15.71
N THR A 294 9.84 -23.98 16.71
CA THR A 294 9.48 -22.57 16.86
C THR A 294 10.53 -21.69 16.19
N LEU A 295 10.07 -20.79 15.32
CA LEU A 295 10.89 -19.87 14.56
C LEU A 295 10.94 -18.52 15.28
N TYR A 296 12.14 -17.97 15.44
CA TYR A 296 12.38 -16.68 16.08
C TYR A 296 13.11 -15.74 15.13
N LEU A 297 12.73 -14.47 15.15
CA LEU A 297 13.43 -13.37 14.50
C LEU A 297 13.64 -12.25 15.54
N ASP A 298 14.90 -11.94 15.83
CA ASP A 298 15.28 -10.98 16.89
C ASP A 298 14.62 -11.31 18.23
N ASP A 299 14.68 -12.59 18.62
CA ASP A 299 14.10 -13.17 19.85
C ASP A 299 12.55 -13.10 19.94
N LYS A 300 11.87 -12.63 18.89
CA LYS A 300 10.41 -12.68 18.77
C LYS A 300 9.98 -13.90 17.99
N GLU A 301 9.02 -14.65 18.53
CA GLU A 301 8.40 -15.77 17.83
C GLU A 301 7.67 -15.27 16.57
N VAL A 302 7.94 -15.89 15.42
CA VAL A 302 7.34 -15.51 14.13
C VAL A 302 6.45 -16.59 13.54
N ASP A 303 6.75 -17.86 13.80
CA ASP A 303 5.93 -18.99 13.38
C ASP A 303 6.30 -20.26 14.18
N THR A 304 5.41 -21.25 14.18
CA THR A 304 5.64 -22.55 14.83
C THR A 304 5.22 -23.67 13.90
N LEU A 305 6.12 -24.64 13.68
CA LEU A 305 5.95 -25.72 12.72
C LEU A 305 6.01 -27.08 13.42
N ARG A 306 5.13 -28.00 13.00
CA ARG A 306 5.21 -29.40 13.44
C ARG A 306 6.40 -30.10 12.76
N ILE A 307 7.08 -30.98 13.49
CA ILE A 307 8.22 -31.75 12.99
C ILE A 307 7.76 -33.15 12.61
N GLY A 308 8.03 -33.59 11.39
CA GLY A 308 7.69 -34.95 10.94
C GLY A 308 8.50 -36.03 11.67
N CYS A 309 7.88 -37.17 11.94
CA CYS A 309 8.53 -38.30 12.64
C CYS A 309 9.77 -38.83 11.92
N GLU A 310 9.84 -38.69 10.61
CA GLU A 310 10.98 -39.08 9.77
C GLU A 310 12.26 -38.29 10.05
N LEU A 311 12.15 -37.14 10.72
CA LEU A 311 13.30 -36.31 11.09
C LEU A 311 13.90 -36.68 12.44
N LYS A 312 13.28 -37.58 13.20
CA LYS A 312 13.75 -38.03 14.51
C LYS A 312 15.15 -38.65 14.41
N GLY A 313 16.15 -38.02 15.03
CA GLY A 313 17.52 -38.56 15.05
C GLY A 313 18.18 -38.64 13.67
N SER A 314 17.59 -38.02 12.64
CA SER A 314 18.02 -38.14 11.26
C SER A 314 18.74 -36.88 10.79
N ALA A 315 20.05 -36.97 10.58
CA ALA A 315 20.87 -35.88 10.04
C ALA A 315 20.64 -35.71 8.52
N THR A 316 19.51 -35.11 8.14
CA THR A 316 19.20 -34.79 6.75
C THR A 316 19.49 -33.32 6.46
N THR A 317 20.23 -33.06 5.38
CA THR A 317 20.49 -31.70 4.92
C THR A 317 19.34 -31.12 4.12
N ASN A 318 18.49 -31.94 3.50
CA ASN A 318 17.35 -31.46 2.72
C ASN A 318 16.07 -31.69 3.51
N ILE A 319 15.38 -30.60 3.85
CA ILE A 319 14.14 -30.63 4.62
C ILE A 319 13.05 -29.97 3.80
N GLN A 320 11.87 -30.59 3.77
CA GLN A 320 10.67 -30.00 3.21
C GLN A 320 9.90 -29.28 4.31
N ILE A 321 9.55 -28.03 4.06
CA ILE A 321 8.65 -27.23 4.89
C ILE A 321 7.30 -27.17 4.20
N SER A 322 6.24 -27.39 4.96
CA SER A 322 4.87 -27.30 4.47
C SER A 322 4.01 -26.43 5.37
N GLY A 323 2.98 -25.82 4.79
CA GLY A 323 1.99 -25.04 5.51
C GLY A 323 0.73 -24.90 4.68
N SER A 324 -0.16 -23.97 5.04
CA SER A 324 -1.36 -23.73 4.25
C SER A 324 -1.82 -22.27 4.28
N GLY A 325 -2.73 -21.93 3.38
CA GLY A 325 -3.50 -20.69 3.40
C GLY A 325 -4.97 -20.97 3.14
N ALA A 326 -5.83 -20.25 3.85
CA ALA A 326 -7.29 -20.36 3.73
C ALA A 326 -7.89 -19.09 3.12
N GLY A 327 -9.06 -19.21 2.49
CA GLY A 327 -9.82 -18.09 1.94
C GLY A 327 -11.27 -18.48 1.66
N ALA A 328 -12.14 -17.47 1.50
CA ALA A 328 -13.54 -17.72 1.17
C ALA A 328 -13.69 -18.29 -0.25
N THR A 329 -12.78 -17.90 -1.15
CA THR A 329 -12.69 -18.44 -2.51
C THR A 329 -11.37 -19.19 -2.72
N GLN A 330 -11.32 -20.03 -3.75
CA GLN A 330 -10.10 -20.74 -4.10
C GLN A 330 -8.99 -19.77 -4.54
N ALA A 331 -9.32 -18.70 -5.27
CA ALA A 331 -8.35 -17.70 -5.69
C ALA A 331 -7.71 -16.98 -4.49
N GLU A 332 -8.53 -16.66 -3.48
CA GLU A 332 -8.07 -16.06 -2.22
C GLU A 332 -7.21 -17.03 -1.42
N ALA A 333 -7.64 -18.30 -1.27
CA ALA A 333 -6.89 -19.32 -0.55
C ALA A 333 -5.51 -19.59 -1.19
N VAL A 334 -5.42 -19.64 -2.52
CA VAL A 334 -4.15 -19.76 -3.25
C VAL A 334 -3.27 -18.54 -2.98
N THR A 335 -3.84 -17.34 -3.03
CA THR A 335 -3.08 -16.09 -2.79
C THR A 335 -2.51 -16.06 -1.38
N ASN A 336 -3.33 -16.35 -0.37
CA ASN A 336 -2.91 -16.39 1.03
C ASN A 336 -1.86 -17.49 1.28
N SER A 337 -2.04 -18.66 0.66
CA SER A 337 -1.10 -19.78 0.77
C SER A 337 0.28 -19.42 0.20
N LEU A 338 0.33 -18.82 -1.01
CA LEU A 338 1.57 -18.36 -1.61
C LEU A 338 2.21 -17.19 -0.83
N GLN A 339 1.42 -16.34 -0.19
CA GLN A 339 1.93 -15.27 0.69
C GLN A 339 2.57 -15.85 1.95
N ASN A 340 1.90 -16.79 2.63
CA ASN A 340 2.44 -17.48 3.81
C ASN A 340 3.73 -18.23 3.47
N MET A 341 3.77 -18.93 2.33
CA MET A 341 4.98 -19.58 1.84
C MET A 341 6.13 -18.60 1.63
N LYS A 342 5.88 -17.50 0.92
CA LYS A 342 6.90 -16.47 0.67
C LYS A 342 7.38 -15.82 1.96
N LYS A 343 6.47 -15.57 2.91
CA LYS A 343 6.80 -15.05 4.25
C LYS A 343 7.78 -16.00 4.96
N LEU A 344 7.44 -17.29 5.07
CA LEU A 344 8.34 -18.28 5.68
C LEU A 344 9.69 -18.36 4.97
N GLN A 345 9.69 -18.41 3.63
CA GLN A 345 10.94 -18.38 2.86
C GLN A 345 11.78 -17.15 3.18
N THR A 346 11.16 -15.96 3.29
CA THR A 346 11.85 -14.72 3.67
C THR A 346 12.41 -14.82 5.08
N VAL A 347 11.61 -15.25 6.06
CA VAL A 347 12.01 -15.40 7.46
C VAL A 347 13.22 -16.34 7.62
N LEU A 348 13.26 -17.46 6.89
CA LEU A 348 14.41 -18.39 6.94
C LEU A 348 15.69 -17.77 6.35
N ILE A 349 15.53 -16.83 5.42
CA ILE A 349 16.64 -16.05 4.85
C ILE A 349 17.05 -14.91 5.81
N THR A 350 16.17 -14.42 6.69
CA THR A 350 16.36 -13.15 7.42
C THR A 350 17.44 -13.11 8.51
N GLY A 351 18.26 -14.15 8.68
CA GLY A 351 19.33 -14.20 9.69
C GLY A 351 20.63 -13.42 9.40
N SER A 352 20.75 -12.83 8.21
CA SER A 352 21.80 -11.84 7.88
C SER A 352 21.42 -11.15 6.57
N LEU A 353 21.38 -9.82 6.52
CA LEU A 353 21.23 -9.12 5.24
C LEU A 353 22.37 -9.58 4.29
N PRO A 354 22.09 -9.88 3.00
CA PRO A 354 23.10 -10.31 2.04
C PRO A 354 24.31 -9.37 1.94
N VAL A 355 24.07 -8.07 2.18
CA VAL A 355 25.05 -7.00 2.18
C VAL A 355 24.78 -6.03 3.32
N LYS A 356 25.81 -5.29 3.73
CA LYS A 356 25.66 -4.17 4.66
C LYS A 356 24.92 -3.01 3.98
N LEU A 357 24.10 -2.32 4.77
CA LEU A 357 23.34 -1.15 4.34
C LEU A 357 23.77 0.06 5.17
N ASP A 358 24.12 1.15 4.49
CA ASP A 358 24.41 2.43 5.13
C ASP A 358 23.17 3.33 5.11
N VAL A 359 22.91 4.02 6.22
CA VAL A 359 21.87 5.05 6.27
C VAL A 359 22.41 6.32 5.62
N VAL A 360 21.91 6.62 4.42
CA VAL A 360 22.28 7.84 3.68
C VAL A 360 21.52 9.05 4.23
N LYS A 361 20.23 8.87 4.50
CA LYS A 361 19.37 9.93 5.00
C LYS A 361 18.27 9.37 5.88
N MET A 362 17.92 10.10 6.93
CA MET A 362 16.73 9.83 7.73
C MET A 362 16.00 11.15 7.99
N ASP A 363 14.70 11.19 7.69
CA ASP A 363 13.84 12.34 7.93
C ASP A 363 12.62 11.87 8.75
N THR A 364 12.23 12.62 9.78
CA THR A 364 11.03 12.33 10.57
C THR A 364 10.07 13.52 10.55
N ILE A 365 8.79 13.24 10.34
CA ILE A 365 7.71 14.22 10.28
C ILE A 365 6.68 13.86 11.35
N SER A 366 6.30 14.80 12.22
CA SER A 366 5.29 14.51 13.23
C SER A 366 3.88 14.45 12.61
N PRO A 367 2.99 13.57 13.11
CA PRO A 367 1.60 13.50 12.63
C PRO A 367 0.82 14.81 12.78
N SER A 368 1.16 15.63 13.79
CA SER A 368 0.55 16.95 13.98
C SER A 368 0.89 17.90 12.84
N LEU A 369 2.15 17.89 12.37
CA LEU A 369 2.60 18.73 11.27
C LEU A 369 1.91 18.34 9.95
N GLY A 370 1.70 17.05 9.71
CA GLY A 370 0.93 16.56 8.55
C GLY A 370 -0.53 17.03 8.54
N LYS A 371 -1.21 16.99 9.70
CA LYS A 371 -2.58 17.50 9.85
C LYS A 371 -2.65 19.02 9.63
N GLU A 372 -1.72 19.77 10.21
CA GLU A 372 -1.65 21.21 10.03
C GLU A 372 -1.37 21.58 8.56
N PHE A 373 -0.47 20.84 7.92
CA PHE A 373 -0.16 21.00 6.51
C PHE A 373 -1.40 20.76 5.62
N LEU A 374 -2.18 19.70 5.86
CA LEU A 374 -3.42 19.45 5.13
C LEU A 374 -4.43 20.60 5.25
N SER A 375 -4.57 21.17 6.46
CA SER A 375 -5.42 22.34 6.70
C SER A 375 -4.92 23.57 5.93
N ASN A 376 -3.61 23.83 5.97
CA ASN A 376 -2.98 24.95 5.27
C ASN A 376 -3.09 24.82 3.75
N VAL A 377 -2.87 23.63 3.18
CA VAL A 377 -3.05 23.38 1.74
C VAL A 377 -4.49 23.58 1.30
N ALA A 378 -5.46 23.15 2.11
CA ALA A 378 -6.87 23.38 1.79
C ALA A 378 -7.18 24.88 1.72
N LEU A 379 -6.71 25.67 2.70
CA LEU A 379 -6.87 27.12 2.71
C LEU A 379 -6.19 27.78 1.50
N ILE A 380 -4.92 27.43 1.24
CA ILE A 380 -4.15 27.95 0.10
C ILE A 380 -4.84 27.59 -1.22
N GLY A 381 -5.35 26.36 -1.36
CA GLY A 381 -6.08 25.92 -2.54
C GLY A 381 -7.31 26.78 -2.84
N VAL A 382 -8.09 27.12 -1.80
CA VAL A 382 -9.23 28.03 -1.93
C VAL A 382 -8.77 29.44 -2.34
N LEU A 383 -7.70 29.96 -1.73
CA LEU A 383 -7.16 31.28 -2.08
C LEU A 383 -6.64 31.33 -3.51
N VAL A 384 -5.98 30.28 -3.98
CA VAL A 384 -5.52 30.14 -5.38
C VAL A 384 -6.72 30.13 -6.33
N LEU A 385 -7.76 29.35 -6.02
CA LEU A 385 -8.98 29.28 -6.84
C LEU A 385 -9.67 30.64 -6.94
N LEU A 386 -9.81 31.36 -5.81
CA LEU A 386 -10.39 32.70 -5.79
C LEU A 386 -9.54 33.71 -6.56
N SER A 387 -8.22 33.67 -6.40
CA SER A 387 -7.30 34.56 -7.09
C SER A 387 -7.33 34.35 -8.60
N VAL A 388 -7.26 33.10 -9.06
CA VAL A 388 -7.36 32.72 -10.48
C VAL A 388 -8.72 33.16 -11.04
N THR A 389 -9.81 32.88 -10.32
CA THR A 389 -11.15 33.31 -10.71
C THR A 389 -11.24 34.83 -10.85
N GLY A 390 -10.66 35.58 -9.90
CA GLY A 390 -10.61 37.04 -9.92
C GLY A 390 -9.88 37.58 -11.16
N VAL A 391 -8.68 37.05 -11.46
CA VAL A 391 -7.90 37.47 -12.63
C VAL A 391 -8.65 37.18 -13.93
N ILE A 392 -9.24 35.99 -14.07
CA ILE A 392 -10.05 35.61 -15.24
C ILE A 392 -11.29 36.50 -15.37
N PHE A 393 -11.95 36.80 -14.25
CA PHE A 393 -13.11 37.70 -14.22
C PHE A 393 -12.73 39.11 -14.70
N LEU A 394 -11.63 39.66 -14.20
CA LEU A 394 -11.14 40.99 -14.59
C LEU A 394 -10.80 41.06 -16.08
N LYS A 395 -10.19 40.00 -16.64
CA LYS A 395 -9.80 39.92 -18.06
C LYS A 395 -10.99 39.77 -19.00
N TYR A 396 -11.88 38.80 -18.77
CA TYR A 396 -12.91 38.42 -19.74
C TYR A 396 -14.29 39.03 -19.47
N ARG A 397 -14.63 39.36 -18.21
CA ARG A 397 -15.90 39.97 -17.77
C ARG A 397 -17.20 39.27 -18.23
N LYS A 398 -17.12 38.04 -18.77
CA LYS A 398 -18.26 37.28 -19.30
C LYS A 398 -18.40 35.95 -18.56
N LEU A 399 -19.50 35.76 -17.84
CA LEU A 399 -19.78 34.52 -17.10
C LEU A 399 -19.80 33.26 -17.99
N LYS A 400 -20.16 33.41 -19.27
CA LYS A 400 -20.12 32.33 -20.28
C LYS A 400 -18.72 31.75 -20.52
N ILE A 401 -17.65 32.48 -20.19
CA ILE A 401 -16.25 32.03 -20.29
C ILE A 401 -15.74 31.53 -18.94
N ILE A 402 -16.07 32.27 -17.88
CA ILE A 402 -15.55 32.03 -16.53
C ILE A 402 -16.04 30.69 -15.98
N LEU A 403 -17.34 30.40 -16.11
CA LEU A 403 -17.92 29.17 -15.56
C LEU A 403 -17.32 27.90 -16.20
N PRO A 404 -17.18 27.79 -17.54
CA PRO A 404 -16.48 26.68 -18.16
C PRO A 404 -15.01 26.53 -17.75
N ILE A 405 -14.28 27.63 -17.50
CA ILE A 405 -12.89 27.55 -17.05
C ILE A 405 -12.83 26.90 -15.67
N ILE A 406 -13.60 27.43 -14.71
CA ILE A 406 -13.62 26.92 -13.33
C ILE A 406 -14.07 25.46 -13.30
N SER A 407 -15.14 25.10 -14.03
CA SER A 407 -15.62 23.72 -14.07
C SER A 407 -14.58 22.76 -14.64
N THR A 408 -13.80 23.21 -15.64
CA THR A 408 -12.72 22.40 -16.24
C THR A 408 -11.56 22.21 -15.25
N LEU A 409 -11.15 23.25 -14.52
CA LEU A 409 -10.11 23.15 -13.49
C LEU A 409 -10.50 22.20 -12.36
N VAL A 410 -11.73 22.30 -11.86
CA VAL A 410 -12.25 21.38 -10.82
C VAL A 410 -12.30 19.95 -11.37
N SER A 411 -12.72 19.78 -12.62
CA SER A 411 -12.74 18.47 -13.28
C SER A 411 -11.35 17.84 -13.32
N GLU A 412 -10.31 18.62 -13.64
CA GLU A 412 -8.93 18.11 -13.69
C GLU A 412 -8.42 17.64 -12.34
N VAL A 413 -8.70 18.38 -11.26
CA VAL A 413 -8.34 17.92 -9.91
C VAL A 413 -9.01 16.60 -9.59
N ILE A 414 -10.30 16.45 -9.91
CA ILE A 414 -11.04 15.19 -9.70
C ILE A 414 -10.42 14.05 -10.52
N LEU A 415 -10.03 14.29 -11.77
CA LEU A 415 -9.38 13.28 -12.62
C LEU A 415 -8.03 12.81 -12.04
N ILE A 416 -7.22 13.75 -11.54
CA ILE A 416 -5.92 13.42 -10.93
C ILE A 416 -6.11 12.61 -9.65
N LEU A 417 -7.04 13.03 -8.78
CA LEU A 417 -7.35 12.30 -7.55
C LEU A 417 -7.95 10.92 -7.85
N GLY A 418 -8.80 10.82 -8.88
CA GLY A 418 -9.34 9.55 -9.37
C GLY A 418 -8.25 8.58 -9.80
N PHE A 419 -7.30 9.08 -10.60
CA PHE A 419 -6.13 8.31 -11.01
C PHE A 419 -5.27 7.88 -9.82
N ALA A 420 -5.01 8.78 -8.86
CA ALA A 420 -4.25 8.45 -7.66
C ALA A 420 -4.93 7.34 -6.84
N ALA A 421 -6.26 7.40 -6.69
CA ALA A 421 -7.04 6.37 -6.01
C ALA A 421 -7.00 5.01 -6.74
N LEU A 422 -7.08 5.00 -8.07
CA LEU A 422 -7.06 3.78 -8.89
C LEU A 422 -5.71 3.07 -8.85
N VAL A 423 -4.62 3.82 -8.97
CA VAL A 423 -3.27 3.27 -8.98
C VAL A 423 -2.78 2.96 -7.56
N GLY A 424 -3.48 3.45 -6.52
CA GLY A 424 -3.05 3.33 -5.13
C GLY A 424 -1.76 4.10 -4.88
N TRP A 425 -1.62 5.26 -5.51
CA TRP A 425 -0.46 6.13 -5.32
C TRP A 425 -0.60 6.96 -4.06
N ASN A 426 0.47 7.08 -3.28
CA ASN A 426 0.48 7.89 -2.07
C ASN A 426 0.59 9.37 -2.43
N LEU A 427 -0.39 10.16 -2.01
CA LEU A 427 -0.34 11.62 -2.12
C LEU A 427 0.60 12.17 -1.04
N ASP A 428 1.84 12.44 -1.43
CA ASP A 428 2.85 13.11 -0.62
C ASP A 428 2.98 14.59 -0.99
N LEU A 429 3.92 15.30 -0.35
CA LEU A 429 4.10 16.74 -0.59
C LEU A 429 4.49 17.03 -2.04
N ALA A 430 5.35 16.17 -2.62
CA ALA A 430 5.79 16.25 -4.00
C ALA A 430 4.60 16.07 -4.97
N ALA A 431 3.74 15.09 -4.72
CA ALA A 431 2.53 14.83 -5.50
C ALA A 431 1.58 16.05 -5.51
N ILE A 432 1.38 16.70 -4.36
CA ILE A 432 0.55 17.92 -4.23
C ILE A 432 1.15 19.07 -5.04
N ALA A 433 2.46 19.28 -4.97
CA ALA A 433 3.13 20.28 -5.79
C ALA A 433 2.92 20.05 -7.31
N GLY A 434 2.92 18.78 -7.74
CA GLY A 434 2.61 18.40 -9.12
C GLY A 434 1.17 18.73 -9.51
N ILE A 435 0.19 18.50 -8.62
CA ILE A 435 -1.21 18.90 -8.84
C ILE A 435 -1.31 20.42 -9.03
N ILE A 436 -0.64 21.20 -8.18
CA ILE A 436 -0.63 22.67 -8.28
C ILE A 436 -0.03 23.13 -9.61
N LEU A 437 1.07 22.50 -10.05
CA LEU A 437 1.67 22.78 -11.35
C LEU A 437 0.71 22.47 -12.52
N VAL A 438 0.01 21.33 -12.46
CA VAL A 438 -0.99 20.97 -13.47
C VAL A 438 -2.13 21.98 -13.52
N ILE A 439 -2.62 22.45 -12.36
CA ILE A 439 -3.65 23.51 -12.32
C ILE A 439 -3.12 24.79 -12.97
N GLY A 440 -1.88 25.18 -12.67
CA GLY A 440 -1.25 26.39 -13.22
C GLY A 440 -1.09 26.36 -14.74
N THR A 441 -0.45 25.31 -15.27
CA THR A 441 -0.36 25.06 -16.73
C THR A 441 -1.75 24.91 -17.34
N GLY A 442 -2.69 24.40 -16.56
CA GLY A 442 -4.03 24.20 -17.00
C GLY A 442 -4.82 25.49 -17.23
N VAL A 443 -4.72 26.46 -16.33
CA VAL A 443 -5.29 27.79 -16.48
C VAL A 443 -4.73 28.47 -17.73
N ASP A 444 -3.42 28.37 -17.95
CA ASP A 444 -2.74 28.93 -19.12
C ASP A 444 -3.31 28.36 -20.43
N HIS A 445 -3.44 27.04 -20.54
CA HIS A 445 -4.05 26.40 -21.71
C HIS A 445 -5.49 26.86 -21.96
N LEU A 446 -6.30 27.00 -20.90
CA LEU A 446 -7.69 27.46 -21.03
C LEU A 446 -7.76 28.92 -21.48
N ILE A 447 -6.84 29.76 -21.02
CA ILE A 447 -6.68 31.14 -21.49
C ILE A 447 -6.27 31.18 -22.96
N ILE A 448 -5.29 30.38 -23.38
CA ILE A 448 -4.85 30.30 -24.79
C ILE A 448 -6.02 29.89 -25.69
N ILE A 449 -6.79 28.86 -25.32
CA ILE A 449 -7.97 28.43 -26.08
C ILE A 449 -9.01 29.55 -26.16
N THR A 450 -9.24 30.27 -25.07
CA THR A 450 -10.18 31.40 -25.03
C THR A 450 -9.71 32.54 -25.93
N ASP A 451 -8.47 33.00 -25.76
CA ASP A 451 -7.94 34.14 -26.50
C ASP A 451 -7.89 33.85 -28.00
N GLU A 452 -7.42 32.67 -28.40
CA GLU A 452 -7.32 32.29 -29.81
C GLU A 452 -8.69 32.12 -30.46
N THR A 453 -9.71 31.67 -29.73
CA THR A 453 -11.09 31.60 -30.25
C THR A 453 -11.70 33.00 -30.42
N LEU A 454 -11.40 33.93 -29.51
CA LEU A 454 -11.89 35.31 -29.56
C LEU A 454 -11.13 36.22 -30.55
N LYS A 455 -9.91 35.88 -30.96
CA LYS A 455 -9.08 36.69 -31.86
C LYS A 455 -9.60 36.75 -33.30
N GLY A 456 -10.07 37.92 -33.75
CA GLY A 456 -10.19 38.32 -35.16
C GLY A 456 -11.62 38.52 -35.69
N ASP A 457 -11.75 39.28 -36.78
CA ASP A 457 -13.02 39.62 -37.44
C ASP A 457 -13.79 38.40 -37.99
N LEU A 458 -15.10 38.59 -38.20
CA LEU A 458 -16.20 37.63 -38.40
C LEU A 458 -16.02 36.56 -39.51
N VAL A 459 -14.90 36.52 -40.24
CA VAL A 459 -14.72 35.75 -41.49
C VAL A 459 -13.76 34.54 -41.35
N ILE A 460 -13.31 34.18 -40.13
CA ILE A 460 -12.44 33.01 -39.90
C ILE A 460 -13.21 31.84 -39.24
N ASP A 461 -12.99 30.64 -39.76
CA ASP A 461 -13.53 29.35 -39.27
C ASP A 461 -13.08 29.04 -37.82
N TRP A 462 -14.06 28.98 -36.91
CA TRP A 462 -13.88 28.57 -35.49
C TRP A 462 -13.08 27.29 -35.34
N LYS A 463 -13.27 26.31 -36.24
CA LYS A 463 -12.54 25.04 -36.19
C LYS A 463 -11.05 25.24 -36.38
N LYS A 464 -10.65 26.19 -37.24
CA LYS A 464 -9.24 26.51 -37.48
C LYS A 464 -8.59 27.16 -36.26
N ARG A 465 -9.29 28.10 -35.61
CA ARG A 465 -8.81 28.75 -34.38
C ARG A 465 -8.62 27.76 -33.23
N ILE A 466 -9.61 26.89 -33.00
CA ILE A 466 -9.50 25.83 -31.99
C ILE A 466 -8.35 24.88 -32.33
N LYS A 467 -8.17 24.51 -33.60
CA LYS A 467 -7.04 23.67 -34.02
C LYS A 467 -5.69 24.33 -33.73
N ASN A 468 -5.55 25.63 -34.01
CA ASN A 468 -4.32 26.38 -33.70
C ASN A 468 -4.06 26.43 -32.19
N ALA A 469 -5.08 26.75 -31.38
CA ALA A 469 -4.96 26.75 -29.94
C ALA A 469 -4.54 25.39 -29.38
N MET A 470 -5.19 24.32 -29.86
CA MET A 470 -4.86 22.95 -29.46
C MET A 470 -3.45 22.55 -29.89
N PHE A 471 -2.94 23.07 -31.01
CA PHE A 471 -1.55 22.83 -31.43
C PHE A 471 -0.55 23.48 -30.46
N ILE A 472 -0.81 24.72 -30.01
CA ILE A 472 0.01 25.41 -29.00
C ILE A 472 -0.01 24.64 -27.68
N VAL A 473 -1.21 24.25 -27.22
CA VAL A 473 -1.41 23.47 -25.98
C VAL A 473 -0.69 22.12 -26.06
N LEU A 474 -0.75 21.44 -27.20
CA LEU A 474 -0.07 20.16 -27.40
C LEU A 474 1.46 20.33 -27.40
N GLY A 475 1.98 21.43 -27.95
CA GLY A 475 3.41 21.76 -27.88
C GLY A 475 3.88 21.95 -26.43
N ALA A 476 3.15 22.74 -25.64
CA ALA A 476 3.45 22.96 -24.21
C ALA A 476 3.31 21.68 -23.37
N TYR A 477 2.38 20.80 -23.73
CA TYR A 477 2.27 19.47 -23.10
C TYR A 477 3.54 18.64 -23.29
N PHE A 478 4.07 18.56 -24.52
CA PHE A 478 5.25 17.74 -24.80
C PHE A 478 6.50 18.26 -24.09
N THR A 479 6.63 19.57 -23.87
CA THR A 479 7.77 20.13 -23.11
C THR A 479 7.71 19.73 -21.64
N VAL A 480 6.53 19.82 -21.01
CA VAL A 480 6.34 19.35 -19.62
C VAL A 480 6.57 17.85 -19.53
N PHE A 481 5.99 17.08 -20.45
CA PHE A 481 6.12 15.62 -20.49
C PHE A 481 7.59 15.19 -20.59
N ALA A 482 8.35 15.79 -21.52
CA ALA A 482 9.77 15.50 -21.68
C ALA A 482 10.58 15.86 -20.44
N GLY A 483 10.26 16.97 -19.75
CA GLY A 483 10.92 17.37 -18.52
C GLY A 483 10.65 16.46 -17.32
N MET A 484 9.49 15.81 -17.27
CA MET A 484 9.14 14.91 -16.15
C MET A 484 9.79 13.52 -16.27
N ILE A 485 10.17 13.08 -17.47
CA ILE A 485 10.78 11.74 -17.67
C ILE A 485 12.06 11.56 -16.83
N PRO A 486 13.08 12.44 -16.92
CA PRO A 486 14.28 12.29 -16.08
C PRO A 486 13.97 12.45 -14.59
N LEU A 487 13.00 13.29 -14.26
CA LEU A 487 12.64 13.60 -12.88
C LEU A 487 12.03 12.39 -12.15
N PHE A 488 11.45 11.45 -12.89
CA PHE A 488 10.89 10.21 -12.34
C PHE A 488 11.94 9.35 -11.62
N TRP A 489 13.20 9.40 -12.05
CA TRP A 489 14.34 8.71 -11.45
C TRP A 489 15.28 9.64 -10.66
N ALA A 490 15.00 10.94 -10.63
CA ALA A 490 15.83 11.89 -9.91
C ALA A 490 15.62 11.83 -8.40
N GLY A 491 16.67 12.19 -7.65
CA GLY A 491 16.63 12.32 -6.19
C GLY A 491 16.28 11.03 -5.46
N ALA A 492 16.79 9.88 -5.91
CA ALA A 492 16.51 8.56 -5.34
C ALA A 492 14.99 8.28 -5.21
N GLY A 493 14.21 8.67 -6.22
CA GLY A 493 12.76 8.45 -6.26
C GLY A 493 11.93 9.38 -5.37
N LEU A 494 12.53 10.35 -4.67
CA LEU A 494 11.80 11.34 -3.86
C LEU A 494 10.92 12.25 -4.72
N LEU A 495 11.31 12.50 -5.98
CA LEU A 495 10.56 13.35 -6.92
C LEU A 495 9.56 12.56 -7.78
N LYS A 496 9.48 11.25 -7.58
CA LYS A 496 8.62 10.35 -8.37
C LYS A 496 7.14 10.71 -8.23
N GLY A 497 6.71 11.12 -7.04
CA GLY A 497 5.33 11.58 -6.78
C GLY A 497 4.98 12.80 -7.60
N PHE A 498 5.84 13.81 -7.58
CA PHE A 498 5.70 15.03 -8.38
C PHE A 498 5.67 14.74 -9.89
N ALA A 499 6.60 13.91 -10.38
CA ALA A 499 6.66 13.57 -11.80
C ALA A 499 5.41 12.81 -12.25
N LEU A 500 4.96 11.82 -11.47
CA LEU A 500 3.80 11.00 -11.82
C LEU A 500 2.50 11.81 -11.81
N THR A 501 2.25 12.62 -10.78
CA THR A 501 1.03 13.45 -10.74
C THR A 501 1.02 14.50 -11.84
N THR A 502 2.18 15.09 -12.15
CA THR A 502 2.33 16.04 -13.25
C THR A 502 2.05 15.39 -14.60
N LEU A 503 2.66 14.23 -14.88
CA LEU A 503 2.46 13.48 -16.12
C LEU A 503 1.00 13.07 -16.30
N ALA A 504 0.40 12.46 -15.28
CA ALA A 504 -0.98 12.03 -15.33
C ALA A 504 -1.94 13.22 -15.50
N GLY A 505 -1.76 14.27 -14.68
CA GLY A 505 -2.63 15.44 -14.71
C GLY A 505 -2.56 16.23 -16.00
N THR A 506 -1.36 16.50 -16.52
CA THR A 506 -1.21 17.17 -17.83
C THR A 506 -1.81 16.32 -18.96
N SER A 507 -1.65 14.99 -18.91
CA SER A 507 -2.23 14.06 -19.89
C SER A 507 -3.75 14.08 -19.85
N PHE A 508 -4.38 13.90 -18.69
CA PHE A 508 -5.85 13.99 -18.55
C PHE A 508 -6.38 15.35 -18.96
N GLY A 509 -5.63 16.39 -18.59
CA GLY A 509 -5.85 17.73 -19.03
C GLY A 509 -5.98 17.84 -20.55
N VAL A 510 -4.91 17.54 -21.27
CA VAL A 510 -4.79 17.80 -22.71
C VAL A 510 -5.63 16.83 -23.54
N LEU A 511 -5.79 15.59 -23.09
CA LEU A 511 -6.51 14.56 -23.83
C LEU A 511 -8.02 14.55 -23.56
N ILE A 512 -8.46 15.01 -22.38
CA ILE A 512 -9.86 14.92 -21.96
C ILE A 512 -10.45 16.31 -21.69
N ALA A 513 -9.87 17.03 -20.73
CA ALA A 513 -10.46 18.27 -20.21
C ALA A 513 -10.42 19.43 -21.22
N ARG A 514 -9.28 19.67 -21.89
CA ARG A 514 -9.13 20.74 -22.90
C ARG A 514 -10.00 20.54 -24.14
N PRO A 515 -10.09 19.33 -24.75
CA PRO A 515 -11.00 19.10 -25.87
C PRO A 515 -12.47 19.30 -25.51
N ALA A 516 -12.88 18.93 -24.29
CA ALA A 516 -14.22 19.19 -23.78
C ALA A 516 -14.46 20.70 -23.60
N TYR A 517 -13.50 21.42 -22.99
CA TYR A 517 -13.56 22.87 -22.83
C TYR A 517 -13.67 23.61 -24.17
N ALA A 518 -12.85 23.25 -25.16
CA ALA A 518 -12.90 23.85 -26.49
C ALA A 518 -14.29 23.65 -27.15
N ALA A 519 -14.91 22.49 -26.97
CA ALA A 519 -16.27 22.24 -27.46
C ALA A 519 -17.32 23.06 -26.71
N ILE A 520 -17.18 23.21 -25.38
CA ILE A 520 -18.06 24.05 -24.56
C ILE A 520 -18.00 25.50 -25.02
N ILE A 521 -16.80 26.05 -25.19
CA ILE A 521 -16.60 27.43 -25.64
C ILE A 521 -17.12 27.64 -27.05
N GLU A 522 -16.88 26.70 -27.97
CA GLU A 522 -17.48 26.76 -29.31
C GLU A 522 -19.01 26.86 -29.21
N ILE A 523 -19.68 26.00 -28.44
CA ILE A 523 -21.15 26.00 -28.35
C ILE A 523 -21.69 27.27 -27.67
N LEU A 524 -20.99 27.81 -26.67
CA LEU A 524 -21.48 28.95 -25.89
C LEU A 524 -21.22 30.32 -26.52
N LEU A 525 -20.19 30.42 -27.39
CA LEU A 525 -19.77 31.69 -28.00
C LEU A 525 -20.01 31.78 -29.51
N LYS A 526 -20.28 30.66 -30.20
CA LYS A 526 -20.68 30.64 -31.61
C LYS A 526 -22.14 31.07 -31.70
N GLU A 527 -22.35 32.33 -32.07
CA GLU A 527 -23.66 32.91 -32.40
C GLU A 527 -24.16 32.41 -33.76
#